data_AF-A0A940V8M2-F1
#
_entry.id   AF-A0A940V8M2-F1
#
_cell.length_a   1.000
_cell.length_b   1.000
_cell.length_c   1.000
_cell.angle_alpha   90.00
_cell.angle_beta   90.00
_cell.angle_gamma   90.00
#
_symmetry.space_group_name_H-M   'P 1'
#
loop_
_entity.id
_entity.type
_entity.pdbx_description
1 polymer ?
#
loop_
_entity_poly.entity_id
_entity_poly.type
_entity_poly.pdbx_seq_one_letter_code
_entity_poly.pdbx_strand_id
1 'polypeptide(L)'
;MPARRKLKDLALDPRFISGVYNYCDRWCERCPLTSRCLTYAMEQEEDASDPASRDITNRAFWQRLEGILRETHEMLDEILRERGIELPPPDAAAEEAFLQRHEDAREHPCAVAGTEYARGVEEWFEAAAPRLQARGEALEHQHQMGLSGVDPEADADRLRDAIEVIQWYQHQIAVKIMRAVGTTVQGDAVADRLDQSDGNGSAKVALLGMDRSVAAWAELLRQMPDDEDRILPLLVTLGRLRRDVEATFPGARAFIRPGFDTGEVGT
;
A
#
# COMPACT_ATOMS: atom_id res chain seq x y z
N MET A 1 23.01 -16.14 -14.60
CA MET A 1 24.35 -15.93 -14.01
C MET A 1 24.63 -14.46 -13.67
N PRO A 2 24.59 -13.49 -14.61
CA PRO A 2 24.85 -12.07 -14.27
C PRO A 2 23.74 -11.43 -13.41
N ALA A 3 22.47 -11.74 -13.66
CA ALA A 3 21.33 -11.18 -12.91
C ALA A 3 21.26 -11.70 -11.45
N ARG A 4 21.43 -13.02 -11.23
CA ARG A 4 21.57 -13.63 -9.90
C ARG A 4 22.65 -13.00 -9.01
N ARG A 5 23.85 -12.74 -9.57
CA ARG A 5 24.95 -12.09 -8.83
C ARG A 5 24.58 -10.65 -8.47
N LYS A 6 23.99 -9.94 -9.42
CA LYS A 6 23.50 -8.57 -9.25
C LYS A 6 22.44 -8.45 -8.15
N LEU A 7 21.48 -9.38 -8.06
CA LEU A 7 20.45 -9.36 -7.01
C LEU A 7 21.05 -9.60 -5.61
N LYS A 8 21.97 -10.56 -5.48
CA LYS A 8 22.68 -10.80 -4.21
C LYS A 8 23.51 -9.58 -3.80
N ASP A 9 24.19 -8.95 -4.75
CA ASP A 9 25.00 -7.76 -4.50
C ASP A 9 24.12 -6.56 -4.08
N LEU A 10 22.98 -6.34 -4.76
CA LEU A 10 22.00 -5.32 -4.39
C LEU A 10 21.37 -5.59 -3.03
N ALA A 11 21.04 -6.85 -2.69
CA ALA A 11 20.47 -7.20 -1.40
C ALA A 11 21.43 -6.98 -0.22
N LEU A 12 22.74 -6.97 -0.49
CA LEU A 12 23.80 -6.70 0.49
C LEU A 12 24.23 -5.23 0.50
N ASP A 13 23.68 -4.39 -0.36
CA ASP A 13 24.02 -2.98 -0.45
C ASP A 13 23.54 -2.25 0.81
N PRO A 14 24.46 -1.66 1.61
CA PRO A 14 24.13 -1.02 2.88
C PRO A 14 23.30 0.26 2.72
N ARG A 15 23.16 0.79 1.50
CA ARG A 15 22.29 1.95 1.24
C ARG A 15 20.81 1.61 1.42
N PHE A 16 20.42 0.37 1.15
CA PHE A 16 19.03 -0.06 1.22
C PHE A 16 18.63 -0.40 2.65
N ILE A 17 17.43 0.06 3.03
CA ILE A 17 16.85 -0.24 4.33
C ILE A 17 16.14 -1.60 4.24
N SER A 18 16.63 -2.58 4.98
CA SER A 18 16.01 -3.92 5.01
C SER A 18 14.56 -3.84 5.49
N GLY A 19 13.65 -4.46 4.75
CA GLY A 19 12.22 -4.53 5.11
C GLY A 19 11.43 -3.22 4.96
N VAL A 20 12.01 -2.14 4.42
CA VAL A 20 11.28 -0.86 4.21
C VAL A 20 10.01 -1.03 3.38
N TYR A 21 10.03 -1.95 2.41
CA TYR A 21 8.89 -2.26 1.54
C TYR A 21 7.80 -3.09 2.22
N ASN A 22 8.05 -3.72 3.38
CA ASN A 22 7.06 -4.56 4.07
C ASN A 22 5.91 -3.74 4.65
N TYR A 23 6.21 -2.53 5.13
CA TYR A 23 5.26 -1.64 5.83
C TYR A 23 5.12 -0.28 5.14
N CYS A 24 5.24 -0.26 3.81
CA CYS A 24 4.94 0.90 2.98
C CYS A 24 3.49 0.91 2.49
N ASP A 25 3.04 2.06 2.01
CA ASP A 25 1.77 2.30 1.32
C ASP A 25 1.91 2.18 -0.21
N ARG A 26 3.04 1.67 -0.72
CA ARG A 26 3.33 1.46 -2.15
C ARG A 26 3.15 2.70 -3.04
N TRP A 27 3.10 3.91 -2.46
CA TRP A 27 2.98 5.16 -3.22
C TRP A 27 4.35 5.69 -3.59
N CYS A 28 5.04 5.00 -4.50
CA CYS A 28 6.45 5.25 -4.82
C CYS A 28 6.70 6.68 -5.32
N GLU A 29 5.77 7.27 -6.08
CA GLU A 29 5.83 8.62 -6.62
C GLU A 29 5.87 9.70 -5.54
N ARG A 30 5.39 9.38 -4.34
CA ARG A 30 5.38 10.27 -3.17
C ARG A 30 6.26 9.77 -2.02
N CYS A 31 7.00 8.69 -2.23
CA CYS A 31 7.77 8.04 -1.18
C CYS A 31 9.12 8.75 -0.95
N PRO A 32 9.42 9.22 0.27
CA PRO A 32 10.69 9.89 0.57
C PRO A 32 11.89 8.92 0.67
N LEU A 33 11.66 7.61 0.55
CA LEU A 33 12.67 6.57 0.73
C LEU A 33 12.99 5.78 -0.55
N THR A 34 12.58 6.28 -1.72
CA THR A 34 12.84 5.63 -3.02
C THR A 34 14.32 5.34 -3.23
N SER A 35 15.21 6.28 -2.88
CA SER A 35 16.67 6.13 -2.97
C SER A 35 17.25 5.05 -2.04
N ARG A 36 16.47 4.60 -1.05
CA ARG A 36 16.87 3.60 -0.04
C ARG A 36 15.98 2.35 -0.08
N CYS A 37 15.17 2.19 -1.12
CA CYS A 37 14.27 1.05 -1.30
C CYS A 37 14.80 0.12 -2.40
N LEU A 38 15.19 -1.10 -2.02
CA LEU A 38 15.65 -2.12 -2.96
C LEU A 38 14.57 -2.45 -4.01
N THR A 39 13.32 -2.60 -3.57
CA THR A 39 12.21 -2.90 -4.49
C THR A 39 12.02 -1.81 -5.54
N TYR A 40 12.11 -0.54 -5.16
CA TYR A 40 12.03 0.56 -6.11
C TYR A 40 13.22 0.56 -7.06
N ALA A 41 14.45 0.34 -6.57
CA ALA A 41 15.64 0.25 -7.42
C ALA A 41 15.51 -0.88 -8.46
N MET A 42 14.93 -2.03 -8.07
CA MET A 42 14.65 -3.14 -8.98
C MET A 42 13.56 -2.78 -10.00
N GLU A 43 12.46 -2.17 -9.56
CA GLU A 43 11.37 -1.71 -10.43
C GLU A 43 11.89 -0.71 -11.47
N GLN A 44 12.79 0.21 -11.10
CA GLN A 44 13.40 1.16 -12.05
C GLN A 44 14.29 0.49 -13.11
N GLU A 45 14.98 -0.60 -12.76
CA GLU A 45 15.73 -1.39 -13.73
C GLU A 45 14.82 -2.16 -14.69
N GLU A 46 13.71 -2.68 -14.18
CA GLU A 46 12.63 -3.21 -15.02
C GLU A 46 12.03 -2.12 -15.90
N ASP A 47 11.88 -0.89 -15.38
CA ASP A 47 11.35 0.24 -16.12
C ASP A 47 12.31 0.81 -17.17
N ALA A 48 13.59 0.45 -17.11
CA ALA A 48 14.57 0.72 -18.15
C ALA A 48 14.66 -0.39 -19.21
N SER A 49 13.95 -1.52 -19.03
CA SER A 49 13.97 -2.65 -19.97
C SER A 49 13.17 -2.37 -21.25
N ASP A 50 13.27 -3.28 -22.23
CA ASP A 50 12.45 -3.27 -23.44
C ASP A 50 10.94 -3.23 -23.08
N PRO A 51 10.15 -2.24 -23.58
CA PRO A 51 8.71 -2.19 -23.39
C PRO A 51 7.97 -3.48 -23.76
N ALA A 52 8.46 -4.23 -24.76
CA ALA A 52 7.89 -5.53 -25.13
C ALA A 52 7.92 -6.55 -23.99
N SER A 53 8.86 -6.41 -23.05
CA SER A 53 8.98 -7.27 -21.87
C SER A 53 7.99 -6.96 -20.74
N ARG A 54 7.18 -5.89 -20.89
CA ARG A 54 6.12 -5.47 -19.96
C ARG A 54 4.70 -5.73 -20.46
N ASP A 55 4.55 -6.01 -21.75
CA ASP A 55 3.27 -6.36 -22.35
C ASP A 55 2.95 -7.84 -22.11
N ILE A 56 1.95 -8.13 -21.28
CA ILE A 56 1.50 -9.49 -20.93
C ILE A 56 1.09 -10.32 -22.16
N THR A 57 0.71 -9.66 -23.26
CA THR A 57 0.34 -10.33 -24.51
C THR A 57 1.55 -10.66 -25.38
N ASN A 58 2.72 -10.11 -25.06
CA ASN A 58 3.95 -10.29 -25.81
C ASN A 58 4.76 -11.49 -25.29
N ARG A 59 5.38 -12.22 -26.21
CA ARG A 59 6.26 -13.35 -25.86
C ARG A 59 7.45 -12.94 -25.00
N ALA A 60 8.00 -11.74 -25.20
CA ALA A 60 9.14 -11.23 -24.43
C ALA A 60 8.83 -11.12 -22.93
N PHE A 61 7.59 -10.77 -22.57
CA PHE A 61 7.13 -10.78 -21.17
C PHE A 61 7.21 -12.18 -20.56
N TRP A 62 6.66 -13.19 -21.25
CA TRP A 62 6.67 -14.57 -20.75
C TRP A 62 8.07 -15.16 -20.65
N GLN A 63 8.95 -14.86 -21.61
CA GLN A 63 10.36 -15.27 -21.56
C GLN A 63 11.09 -14.64 -20.37
N ARG A 64 10.82 -13.37 -20.08
CA ARG A 64 11.37 -12.69 -18.89
C ARG A 64 10.87 -13.33 -17.61
N LEU A 65 9.55 -13.55 -17.49
CA LEU A 65 8.94 -14.16 -16.31
C LEU A 65 9.49 -15.56 -16.05
N GLU A 66 9.61 -16.39 -17.09
CA GLU A 66 10.24 -17.71 -16.99
C GLU A 66 11.69 -17.61 -16.49
N GLY A 67 12.45 -16.64 -17.00
CA GLY A 67 13.82 -16.36 -16.54
C GLY A 67 13.88 -16.03 -15.05
N ILE A 68 13.03 -15.12 -14.57
CA ILE A 68 12.97 -14.70 -13.16
C ILE A 68 12.61 -15.90 -12.26
N LEU A 69 11.59 -16.68 -12.63
CA LEU A 69 11.16 -17.84 -11.84
C LEU A 69 12.25 -18.91 -11.78
N ARG A 70 12.93 -19.17 -12.90
CA ARG A 70 14.05 -20.12 -12.96
C ARG A 70 15.21 -19.66 -12.08
N GLU A 71 15.63 -18.40 -12.19
CA GLU A 71 16.72 -17.87 -11.36
C GLU A 71 16.37 -17.89 -9.87
N THR A 72 15.11 -17.56 -9.52
CA THR A 72 14.62 -17.63 -8.14
C THR A 72 14.65 -19.07 -7.61
N HIS A 73 14.20 -20.04 -8.41
CA HIS A 73 14.24 -21.46 -8.05
C HIS A 73 15.68 -21.95 -7.82
N GLU A 74 16.60 -21.63 -8.73
CA GLU A 74 18.02 -21.98 -8.58
C GLU A 74 18.69 -21.33 -7.35
N MET A 75 18.25 -20.14 -6.96
CA MET A 75 18.70 -19.46 -5.73
C MET A 75 18.16 -20.16 -4.49
N LEU A 76 16.88 -20.53 -4.48
CA LEU A 76 16.27 -21.27 -3.38
C LEU A 76 16.95 -22.62 -3.19
N ASP A 77 17.18 -23.39 -4.25
CA ASP A 77 17.87 -24.68 -4.20
C ASP A 77 19.31 -24.58 -3.66
N GLU A 78 20.01 -23.49 -3.96
CA GLU A 78 21.33 -23.22 -3.38
C GLU A 78 21.21 -22.95 -1.87
N ILE A 79 20.29 -22.08 -1.46
CA ILE A 79 20.07 -21.74 -0.05
C ILE A 79 19.65 -22.97 0.76
N LEU A 80 18.74 -23.79 0.23
CA LEU A 80 18.29 -25.03 0.87
C LEU A 80 19.46 -25.99 1.09
N ARG A 81 20.29 -26.20 0.07
CA ARG A 81 21.50 -27.04 0.17
C ARG A 81 22.53 -26.48 1.15
N GLU A 82 22.84 -25.19 1.07
CA GLU A 82 23.81 -24.53 1.97
C GLU A 82 23.37 -24.59 3.43
N ARG A 83 22.07 -24.52 3.69
CA ARG A 83 21.49 -24.60 5.05
C ARG A 83 21.13 -26.01 5.49
N GLY A 84 21.28 -27.02 4.63
CA GLY A 84 20.86 -28.39 4.90
C GLY A 84 19.37 -28.53 5.18
N ILE A 85 18.54 -27.70 4.55
CA ILE A 85 17.08 -27.72 4.71
C ILE A 85 16.48 -28.65 3.67
N GLU A 86 15.78 -29.69 4.12
CA GLU A 86 14.94 -30.53 3.28
C GLU A 86 13.50 -30.03 3.33
N LEU A 87 12.88 -29.82 2.16
CA LEU A 87 11.48 -29.43 2.09
C LEU A 87 10.59 -30.65 2.38
N PRO A 88 9.56 -30.49 3.24
CA PRO A 88 8.57 -31.55 3.41
C PRO A 88 7.83 -31.79 2.09
N PRO A 89 7.28 -32.99 1.87
CA PRO A 89 6.39 -33.24 0.74
C PRO A 89 5.16 -32.32 0.82
N PRO A 90 4.50 -32.03 -0.31
CA PRO A 90 3.25 -31.29 -0.31
C PRO A 90 2.24 -31.90 0.66
N ASP A 91 1.69 -31.06 1.53
CA ASP A 91 0.66 -31.43 2.49
C ASP A 91 -0.63 -30.69 2.14
N ALA A 92 -1.61 -31.45 1.62
CA ALA A 92 -2.90 -30.92 1.24
C ALA A 92 -3.65 -30.26 2.41
N ALA A 93 -3.47 -30.76 3.64
CA ALA A 93 -4.11 -30.16 4.82
C ALA A 93 -3.47 -28.81 5.17
N ALA A 94 -2.15 -28.69 5.02
CA ALA A 94 -1.44 -27.42 5.21
C ALA A 94 -1.81 -26.39 4.12
N GLU A 95 -1.97 -26.83 2.88
CA GLU A 95 -2.44 -26.01 1.77
C GLU A 95 -3.88 -25.53 1.98
N GLU A 96 -4.80 -26.42 2.34
CA GLU A 96 -6.19 -26.06 2.63
C GLU A 96 -6.28 -25.10 3.82
N ALA A 97 -5.52 -25.33 4.89
CA ALA A 97 -5.43 -24.40 6.00
C ALA A 97 -4.88 -23.03 5.58
N PHE A 98 -3.96 -22.98 4.60
CA PHE A 98 -3.46 -21.70 4.05
C PHE A 98 -4.55 -20.95 3.29
N LEU A 99 -5.29 -21.63 2.43
CA LEU A 99 -6.39 -21.02 1.68
C LEU A 99 -7.51 -20.55 2.61
N GLN A 100 -7.89 -21.36 3.60
CA GLN A 100 -8.92 -20.99 4.57
C GLN A 100 -8.55 -19.71 5.35
N ARG A 101 -7.27 -19.55 5.74
CA ARG A 101 -6.81 -18.31 6.40
C ARG A 101 -7.00 -17.06 5.54
N HIS A 102 -6.81 -17.19 4.23
CA HIS A 102 -7.02 -16.07 3.30
C HIS A 102 -8.50 -15.70 3.21
N GLU A 103 -9.40 -16.69 3.22
CA GLU A 103 -10.84 -16.46 3.28
C GLU A 103 -11.26 -15.86 4.64
N ASP A 104 -10.81 -16.43 5.76
CA ASP A 104 -11.09 -15.90 7.09
C ASP A 104 -10.63 -14.43 7.24
N ALA A 105 -9.47 -14.09 6.66
CA ALA A 105 -8.96 -12.73 6.65
C ALA A 105 -9.81 -11.76 5.81
N ARG A 106 -10.41 -12.25 4.71
CA ARG A 106 -11.36 -11.47 3.88
C ARG A 106 -12.70 -11.27 4.59
N GLU A 107 -13.17 -12.30 5.30
CA GLU A 107 -14.43 -12.29 6.03
C GLU A 107 -14.33 -11.57 7.39
N HIS A 108 -13.11 -11.27 7.86
CA HIS A 108 -12.91 -10.56 9.10
C HIS A 108 -13.68 -9.22 9.13
N PRO A 109 -14.40 -8.87 10.22
CA PRO A 109 -15.27 -7.69 10.25
C PRO A 109 -14.59 -6.38 9.85
N CYS A 110 -13.32 -6.17 10.24
CA CYS A 110 -12.56 -4.99 9.83
C CYS A 110 -12.23 -4.99 8.32
N ALA A 111 -11.97 -6.16 7.71
CA ALA A 111 -11.68 -6.26 6.28
C ALA A 111 -12.94 -6.00 5.45
N VAL A 112 -14.08 -6.53 5.89
CA VAL A 112 -15.40 -6.26 5.30
C VAL A 112 -15.71 -4.76 5.37
N ALA A 113 -15.61 -4.13 6.56
CA ALA A 113 -15.85 -2.70 6.71
C ALA A 113 -14.86 -1.84 5.89
N GLY A 114 -13.61 -2.26 5.73
CA GLY A 114 -12.66 -1.62 4.82
C GLY A 114 -13.08 -1.70 3.35
N THR A 115 -13.66 -2.83 2.94
CA THR A 115 -14.18 -3.04 1.58
C THR A 115 -15.46 -2.23 1.35
N GLU A 116 -16.33 -2.15 2.35
CA GLU A 116 -17.53 -1.30 2.33
C GLU A 116 -17.16 0.19 2.19
N TYR A 117 -16.12 0.64 2.90
CA TYR A 117 -15.57 1.98 2.72
C TYR A 117 -15.09 2.18 1.28
N ALA A 118 -14.29 1.26 0.73
CA ALA A 118 -13.79 1.36 -0.64
C ALA A 118 -14.92 1.50 -1.67
N ARG A 119 -15.97 0.68 -1.56
CA ARG A 119 -17.17 0.76 -2.41
C ARG A 119 -17.90 2.09 -2.25
N GLY A 120 -18.07 2.57 -1.02
CA GLY A 120 -18.72 3.85 -0.76
C GLY A 120 -17.95 5.04 -1.35
N VAL A 121 -16.61 4.97 -1.38
CA VAL A 121 -15.76 5.97 -2.02
C VAL A 121 -15.95 5.96 -3.54
N GLU A 122 -15.96 4.78 -4.16
CA GLU A 122 -16.19 4.61 -5.60
C GLU A 122 -17.55 5.21 -6.01
N GLU A 123 -18.62 4.82 -5.31
CA GLU A 123 -19.97 5.34 -5.53
C GLU A 123 -20.05 6.86 -5.35
N TRP A 124 -19.33 7.41 -4.36
CA TRP A 124 -19.27 8.84 -4.15
C TRP A 124 -18.59 9.55 -5.33
N PHE A 125 -17.42 9.06 -5.79
CA PHE A 125 -16.70 9.69 -6.90
C PHE A 125 -17.48 9.64 -8.21
N GLU A 126 -18.12 8.51 -8.51
CA GLU A 126 -18.99 8.39 -9.68
C GLU A 126 -20.11 9.43 -9.65
N ALA A 127 -20.80 9.56 -8.51
CA ALA A 127 -21.88 10.53 -8.35
C ALA A 127 -21.40 11.98 -8.26
N ALA A 128 -20.18 12.22 -7.75
CA ALA A 128 -19.61 13.55 -7.53
C ALA A 128 -18.85 14.10 -8.74
N ALA A 129 -18.56 13.30 -9.77
CA ALA A 129 -17.77 13.71 -10.93
C ALA A 129 -18.23 15.05 -11.56
N PRO A 130 -19.52 15.30 -11.83
CA PRO A 130 -19.96 16.59 -12.37
C PRO A 130 -19.72 17.77 -11.41
N ARG A 131 -19.84 17.54 -10.10
CA ARG A 131 -19.64 18.57 -9.06
C ARG A 131 -18.17 18.88 -8.85
N LEU A 132 -17.31 17.85 -8.88
CA LEU A 132 -15.86 18.00 -8.85
C LEU A 132 -15.37 18.77 -10.08
N GLN A 133 -15.88 18.45 -11.27
CA GLN A 133 -15.57 19.20 -12.49
C GLN A 133 -15.98 20.67 -12.37
N ALA A 134 -17.23 20.94 -11.97
CA ALA A 134 -17.71 22.31 -11.80
C ALA A 134 -16.89 23.09 -10.75
N ARG A 135 -16.45 22.43 -9.66
CA ARG A 135 -15.57 23.04 -8.66
C ARG A 135 -14.20 23.38 -9.23
N GLY A 136 -13.61 22.49 -10.03
CA GLY A 136 -12.35 22.75 -10.73
C GLY A 136 -12.45 23.94 -11.69
N GLU A 137 -13.50 23.97 -12.52
CA GLU A 137 -13.77 25.08 -13.44
C GLU A 137 -13.96 26.42 -12.72
N ALA A 138 -14.64 26.41 -11.56
CA ALA A 138 -14.81 27.60 -10.74
C ALA A 138 -13.48 28.13 -10.18
N LEU A 139 -12.58 27.25 -9.74
CA LEU A 139 -11.25 27.63 -9.26
C LEU A 139 -10.37 28.21 -10.38
N GLU A 140 -10.39 27.58 -11.55
CA GLU A 140 -9.70 28.09 -12.75
C GLU A 140 -10.20 29.49 -13.13
N HIS A 141 -11.51 29.69 -13.14
CA HIS A 141 -12.09 31.01 -13.43
C HIS A 141 -11.69 32.06 -12.38
N GLN A 142 -11.68 31.70 -11.09
CA GLN A 142 -11.23 32.60 -10.02
C GLN A 142 -9.75 32.99 -10.16
N HIS A 143 -8.89 32.04 -10.55
CA HIS A 143 -7.48 32.31 -10.85
C HIS A 143 -7.34 33.35 -11.97
N GLN A 144 -8.07 33.17 -13.07
CA GLN A 144 -8.05 34.08 -14.22
C GLN A 144 -8.53 35.51 -13.88
N MET A 145 -9.45 35.64 -12.92
CA MET A 145 -9.98 36.94 -12.49
C MET A 145 -9.07 37.69 -11.51
N GLY A 146 -7.99 37.07 -11.00
CA GLY A 146 -6.99 37.74 -10.15
C GLY A 146 -7.57 38.33 -8.85
N LEU A 147 -8.60 37.70 -8.28
CA LEU A 147 -9.28 38.19 -7.07
C LEU A 147 -8.32 38.17 -5.86
N SER A 148 -8.25 39.29 -5.15
CA SER A 148 -7.40 39.42 -3.96
C SER A 148 -8.05 38.80 -2.73
N GLY A 149 -7.28 38.03 -1.95
CA GLY A 149 -7.71 37.41 -0.69
C GLY A 149 -8.16 35.94 -0.77
N VAL A 150 -8.17 35.36 -1.98
CA VAL A 150 -8.33 33.93 -2.22
C VAL A 150 -7.08 33.45 -2.95
N ASP A 151 -6.65 32.22 -2.70
CA ASP A 151 -5.57 31.56 -3.46
C ASP A 151 -6.16 30.36 -4.23
N PRO A 152 -6.75 30.60 -5.42
CA PRO A 152 -7.45 29.55 -6.17
C PRO A 152 -6.51 28.45 -6.66
N GLU A 153 -5.23 28.77 -6.90
CA GLU A 153 -4.21 27.81 -7.31
C GLU A 153 -3.92 26.83 -6.17
N ALA A 154 -3.68 27.36 -4.96
CA ALA A 154 -3.46 26.50 -3.80
C ALA A 154 -4.73 25.70 -3.40
N ASP A 155 -5.94 26.25 -3.62
CA ASP A 155 -7.19 25.49 -3.45
C ASP A 155 -7.32 24.36 -4.47
N ALA A 156 -6.96 24.59 -5.73
CA ALA A 156 -6.97 23.55 -6.77
C ALA A 156 -5.96 22.44 -6.47
N ASP A 157 -4.77 22.80 -5.99
CA ASP A 157 -3.76 21.84 -5.55
C ASP A 157 -4.24 21.00 -4.36
N ARG A 158 -4.84 21.62 -3.34
CA ARG A 158 -5.43 20.90 -2.21
C ARG A 158 -6.58 19.98 -2.63
N LEU A 159 -7.41 20.42 -3.59
CA LEU A 159 -8.51 19.62 -4.11
C LEU A 159 -7.98 18.36 -4.80
N ARG A 160 -7.02 18.53 -5.72
CA ARG A 160 -6.36 17.42 -6.42
C ARG A 160 -5.68 16.48 -5.44
N ASP A 161 -4.95 17.02 -4.48
CA ASP A 161 -4.26 16.22 -3.46
C ASP A 161 -5.23 15.37 -2.62
N ALA A 162 -6.34 15.97 -2.17
CA ALA A 162 -7.36 15.26 -1.42
C ALA A 162 -7.98 14.11 -2.24
N ILE A 163 -8.28 14.35 -3.52
CA ILE A 163 -8.81 13.31 -4.43
C ILE A 163 -7.83 12.15 -4.57
N GLU A 164 -6.57 12.46 -4.88
CA GLU A 164 -5.52 11.45 -5.05
C GLU A 164 -5.33 10.63 -3.77
N VAL A 165 -5.31 11.27 -2.60
CA VAL A 165 -5.17 10.58 -1.30
C VAL A 165 -6.33 9.63 -1.06
N ILE A 166 -7.57 10.06 -1.28
CA ILE A 166 -8.74 9.20 -1.04
C ILE A 166 -8.72 8.00 -1.99
N GLN A 167 -8.51 8.23 -3.29
CA GLN A 167 -8.46 7.16 -4.29
C GLN A 167 -7.33 6.17 -4.03
N TRP A 168 -6.16 6.66 -3.59
CA TRP A 168 -5.03 5.79 -3.27
C TRP A 168 -5.32 4.84 -2.11
N TYR A 169 -5.88 5.37 -1.01
CA TYR A 169 -6.07 4.57 0.20
C TYR A 169 -7.35 3.73 0.22
N GLN A 170 -8.33 4.00 -0.66
CA GLN A 170 -9.64 3.34 -0.63
C GLN A 170 -9.53 1.80 -0.61
N HIS A 171 -8.73 1.21 -1.51
CA HIS A 171 -8.54 -0.23 -1.57
C HIS A 171 -7.41 -0.72 -0.65
N GLN A 172 -6.38 0.11 -0.46
CA GLN A 172 -5.21 -0.27 0.32
C GLN A 172 -5.57 -0.60 1.77
N ILE A 173 -6.47 0.18 2.38
CA ILE A 173 -6.89 -0.01 3.77
C ILE A 173 -7.38 -1.45 3.98
N ALA A 174 -8.30 -1.93 3.14
CA ALA A 174 -8.85 -3.28 3.24
C ALA A 174 -7.75 -4.35 3.06
N VAL A 175 -6.90 -4.21 2.04
CA VAL A 175 -5.82 -5.15 1.75
C VAL A 175 -4.81 -5.25 2.92
N LYS A 176 -4.47 -4.12 3.54
CA LYS A 176 -3.54 -4.11 4.69
C LYS A 176 -4.17 -4.71 5.94
N ILE A 177 -5.47 -4.53 6.15
CA ILE A 177 -6.20 -5.21 7.22
C ILE A 177 -6.22 -6.72 6.99
N MET A 178 -6.52 -7.19 5.77
CA MET A 178 -6.50 -8.63 5.44
C MET A 178 -5.13 -9.25 5.72
N ARG A 179 -4.03 -8.57 5.34
CA ARG A 179 -2.68 -9.03 5.70
C ARG A 179 -2.45 -9.08 7.22
N ALA A 180 -2.90 -8.05 7.94
CA ALA A 180 -2.74 -7.99 9.39
C ALA A 180 -3.44 -9.16 10.10
N VAL A 181 -4.65 -9.49 9.64
CA VAL A 181 -5.42 -10.63 10.18
C VAL A 181 -4.77 -11.96 9.80
N GLY A 182 -4.40 -12.15 8.53
CA GLY A 182 -3.82 -13.41 8.05
C GLY A 182 -2.50 -13.80 8.71
N THR A 183 -1.72 -12.82 9.17
CA THR A 183 -0.42 -13.03 9.84
C THR A 183 -0.56 -13.36 11.33
N THR A 184 -1.58 -12.82 11.99
CA THR A 184 -1.84 -13.09 13.43
C THR A 184 -2.22 -14.55 13.69
N VAL A 185 -2.83 -15.23 12.72
CA VAL A 185 -3.22 -16.64 12.80
C VAL A 185 -2.02 -17.59 12.65
N GLN A 186 -0.90 -17.11 12.08
CA GLN A 186 0.24 -17.96 11.77
C GLN A 186 1.06 -18.36 13.00
N GLY A 187 1.07 -17.54 14.06
CA GLY A 187 2.12 -17.57 15.08
C GLY A 187 3.47 -17.25 14.44
N ASP A 188 4.24 -16.32 15.00
CA ASP A 188 5.50 -15.85 14.41
C ASP A 188 6.56 -16.99 14.37
N ALA A 189 6.47 -17.88 13.38
CA ALA A 189 7.36 -19.05 13.23
C ALA A 189 8.75 -18.66 12.70
N VAL A 190 8.90 -17.43 12.23
CA VAL A 190 10.19 -16.83 11.90
C VAL A 190 10.27 -15.54 12.71
N ALA A 191 11.06 -15.54 13.77
CA ALA A 191 11.36 -14.33 14.52
C ALA A 191 11.95 -13.31 13.53
N ASP A 192 11.13 -12.33 13.13
CA ASP A 192 11.63 -11.22 12.35
C ASP A 192 12.63 -10.45 13.23
N ARG A 193 13.68 -9.89 12.62
CA ARG A 193 14.70 -9.11 13.36
C ARG A 193 14.11 -7.88 14.06
N LEU A 194 12.85 -7.56 13.78
CA LEU A 194 12.12 -6.40 14.29
C LEU A 194 11.49 -6.63 15.67
N ASP A 195 11.48 -7.85 16.23
CA ASP A 195 10.86 -8.20 17.53
C ASP A 195 9.43 -7.65 17.71
N GLN A 196 8.73 -7.43 16.59
CA GLN A 196 7.43 -6.80 16.48
C GLN A 196 6.54 -7.66 15.59
N SER A 197 5.26 -7.76 15.92
CA SER A 197 4.28 -8.53 15.15
C SER A 197 4.08 -7.95 13.74
N ASP A 198 4.20 -8.77 12.68
CA ASP A 198 3.90 -8.38 11.28
C ASP A 198 2.46 -7.88 11.13
N GLY A 199 1.55 -8.46 11.92
CA GLY A 199 0.15 -8.05 12.01
C GLY A 199 0.00 -6.60 12.44
N ASN A 200 0.68 -6.21 13.53
CA ASN A 200 0.71 -4.82 14.01
C ASN A 200 1.32 -3.87 12.96
N GLY A 201 2.37 -4.29 12.26
CA GLY A 201 2.99 -3.47 11.21
C GLY A 201 2.05 -3.22 10.03
N SER A 202 1.35 -4.26 9.57
CA SER A 202 0.34 -4.13 8.50
C SER A 202 -0.86 -3.29 8.94
N ALA A 203 -1.35 -3.49 10.17
CA ALA A 203 -2.42 -2.69 10.76
C ALA A 203 -2.02 -1.21 10.89
N LYS A 204 -0.76 -0.92 11.25
CA LYS A 204 -0.26 0.46 11.30
C LYS A 204 -0.40 1.17 9.96
N VAL A 205 -0.05 0.50 8.86
CA VAL A 205 -0.17 1.08 7.52
C VAL A 205 -1.64 1.38 7.19
N ALA A 206 -2.56 0.46 7.50
CA ALA A 206 -3.99 0.71 7.31
C ALA A 206 -4.47 1.94 8.10
N LEU A 207 -4.08 2.05 9.38
CA LEU A 207 -4.45 3.17 10.24
C LEU A 207 -3.90 4.51 9.74
N LEU A 208 -2.66 4.55 9.23
CA LEU A 208 -2.09 5.75 8.61
C LEU A 208 -2.84 6.14 7.33
N GLY A 209 -3.26 5.16 6.53
CA GLY A 209 -4.11 5.39 5.37
C GLY A 209 -5.45 6.01 5.77
N MET A 210 -6.10 5.49 6.82
CA MET A 210 -7.35 6.05 7.34
C MET A 210 -7.19 7.48 7.84
N ASP A 211 -6.13 7.79 8.59
CA ASP A 211 -5.90 9.15 9.09
C ASP A 211 -5.71 10.15 7.95
N ARG A 212 -4.99 9.75 6.89
CA ARG A 212 -4.82 10.55 5.67
C ARG A 212 -6.13 10.72 4.91
N SER A 213 -6.91 9.65 4.76
CA SER A 213 -8.24 9.73 4.14
C SER A 213 -9.18 10.64 4.92
N VAL A 214 -9.19 10.61 6.25
CA VAL A 214 -10.01 11.53 7.06
C VAL A 214 -9.62 12.99 6.82
N ALA A 215 -8.32 13.30 6.78
CA ALA A 215 -7.86 14.65 6.47
C ALA A 215 -8.26 15.10 5.06
N ALA A 216 -8.14 14.22 4.07
CA ALA A 216 -8.53 14.50 2.69
C ALA A 216 -10.05 14.70 2.54
N TRP A 217 -10.87 13.89 3.22
CA TRP A 217 -12.32 14.08 3.25
C TRP A 217 -12.72 15.39 3.93
N ALA A 218 -12.03 15.80 4.99
CA ALA A 218 -12.25 17.09 5.63
C ALA A 218 -11.92 18.26 4.67
N GLU A 219 -10.86 18.12 3.87
CA GLU A 219 -10.52 19.10 2.84
C GLU A 219 -11.57 19.14 1.72
N LEU A 220 -12.06 18.00 1.24
CA LEU A 220 -13.17 17.95 0.28
C LEU A 220 -14.42 18.62 0.82
N LEU A 221 -14.79 18.34 2.08
CA LEU A 221 -15.96 18.95 2.72
C LEU A 221 -15.82 20.48 2.82
N ARG A 222 -14.62 20.98 3.14
CA ARG A 222 -14.32 22.42 3.17
C ARG A 222 -14.55 23.06 1.79
N GLN A 223 -14.18 22.36 0.72
CA GLN A 223 -14.29 22.87 -0.64
C GLN A 223 -15.68 22.66 -1.28
N MET A 224 -16.42 21.66 -0.82
CA MET A 224 -17.70 21.22 -1.37
C MET A 224 -18.70 20.99 -0.22
N PRO A 225 -19.11 22.05 0.50
CA PRO A 225 -20.01 21.92 1.65
C PRO A 225 -21.39 21.34 1.28
N ASP A 226 -21.84 21.52 0.04
CA ASP A 226 -23.12 20.96 -0.45
C ASP A 226 -23.11 19.43 -0.57
N ASP A 227 -21.93 18.79 -0.47
CA ASP A 227 -21.77 17.34 -0.44
C ASP A 227 -21.65 16.77 0.99
N GLU A 228 -21.89 17.59 2.03
CA GLU A 228 -21.81 17.18 3.44
C GLU A 228 -22.56 15.87 3.74
N ASP A 229 -23.84 15.80 3.38
CA ASP A 229 -24.68 14.62 3.64
C ASP A 229 -24.16 13.34 2.96
N ARG A 230 -23.34 13.47 1.91
CA ARG A 230 -22.74 12.35 1.17
C ARG A 230 -21.35 11.99 1.69
N ILE A 231 -20.59 12.97 2.22
CA ILE A 231 -19.24 12.77 2.76
C ILE A 231 -19.29 12.25 4.21
N LEU A 232 -20.20 12.77 5.04
CA LEU A 232 -20.27 12.41 6.46
C LEU A 232 -20.44 10.89 6.70
N PRO A 233 -21.27 10.15 5.94
CA PRO A 233 -21.36 8.70 6.10
C PRO A 233 -20.02 7.97 5.89
N LEU A 234 -19.20 8.40 4.93
CA LEU A 234 -17.88 7.82 4.67
C LEU A 234 -16.91 8.08 5.83
N LEU A 235 -16.92 9.30 6.37
CA LEU A 235 -16.16 9.67 7.56
C LEU A 235 -16.58 8.86 8.80
N VAL A 236 -17.88 8.59 8.95
CA VAL A 236 -18.39 7.75 10.04
C VAL A 236 -17.90 6.31 9.90
N THR A 237 -17.94 5.74 8.69
CA THR A 237 -17.41 4.39 8.39
C THR A 237 -15.92 4.31 8.72
N LEU A 238 -15.11 5.26 8.21
CA LEU A 238 -13.68 5.34 8.54
C LEU A 238 -13.42 5.46 10.04
N GLY A 239 -14.16 6.33 10.72
CA GLY A 239 -14.00 6.56 12.15
C GLY A 239 -14.33 5.33 13.00
N ARG A 240 -15.32 4.52 12.59
CA ARG A 240 -15.64 3.22 13.22
C ARG A 240 -14.54 2.21 12.93
N LEU A 241 -14.21 2.02 11.66
CA LEU A 241 -13.18 1.08 11.22
C LEU A 241 -11.83 1.33 11.91
N ARG A 242 -11.42 2.59 12.04
CA ARG A 242 -10.19 2.96 12.73
C ARG A 242 -10.17 2.49 14.19
N ARG A 243 -11.27 2.70 14.93
CA ARG A 243 -11.38 2.24 16.33
C ARG A 243 -11.38 0.72 16.42
N ASP A 244 -12.06 0.05 15.50
CA ASP A 244 -12.14 -1.41 15.49
C ASP A 244 -10.76 -2.02 15.19
N VAL A 245 -10.00 -1.48 14.23
CA VAL A 245 -8.63 -1.90 13.94
C VAL A 245 -7.69 -1.62 15.11
N GLU A 246 -7.81 -0.47 15.79
CA GLU A 246 -7.02 -0.17 17.00
C GLU A 246 -7.33 -1.14 18.15
N ALA A 247 -8.59 -1.59 18.27
CA ALA A 247 -9.00 -2.58 19.26
C ALA A 247 -8.49 -3.99 18.90
N THR A 248 -8.53 -4.38 17.62
CA THR A 248 -8.02 -5.68 17.13
C THR A 248 -6.49 -5.76 17.21
N PHE A 249 -5.79 -4.64 16.96
CA PHE A 249 -4.33 -4.57 16.94
C PHE A 249 -3.79 -3.49 17.88
N PRO A 250 -3.78 -3.71 19.22
CA PRO A 250 -3.39 -2.70 20.20
C PRO A 250 -1.95 -2.20 20.04
N GLY A 251 -1.06 -3.02 19.47
CA GLY A 251 0.33 -2.68 19.21
C GLY A 251 0.57 -1.93 17.89
N ALA A 252 -0.44 -1.79 17.03
CA ALA A 252 -0.27 -1.25 15.69
C ALA A 252 0.28 0.17 15.69
N ARG A 253 -0.27 1.07 16.51
CA ARG A 253 0.21 2.46 16.57
C ARG A 253 1.65 2.58 17.05
N ALA A 254 2.08 1.67 17.94
CA ALA A 254 3.43 1.64 18.49
C ALA A 254 4.46 0.96 17.58
N PHE A 255 4.02 0.19 16.57
CA PHE A 255 4.91 -0.47 15.62
C PHE A 255 5.85 0.54 14.93
N ILE A 256 7.14 0.26 14.82
CA ILE A 256 8.12 1.12 14.18
C ILE A 256 8.40 0.62 12.78
N ARG A 257 7.94 1.37 11.76
CA ARG A 257 8.19 1.02 10.36
C ARG A 257 9.65 1.30 10.00
N PRO A 258 10.40 0.31 9.48
CA PRO A 258 11.77 0.50 9.05
C PRO A 258 11.90 1.67 8.08
N GLY A 259 12.84 2.57 8.34
CA GLY A 259 13.07 3.79 7.57
C GLY A 259 12.09 4.92 7.84
N PHE A 260 10.78 4.65 7.83
CA PHE A 260 9.75 5.69 7.90
C PHE A 260 9.62 6.34 9.28
N ASP A 261 9.72 5.55 10.36
CA ASP A 261 9.48 6.03 11.72
C ASP A 261 10.78 6.16 12.53
N THR A 262 11.93 5.78 11.96
CA THR A 262 13.24 5.79 12.61
C THR A 262 14.10 7.03 12.31
N GLY A 263 13.61 7.95 11.47
CA GLY A 263 14.34 9.18 11.12
C GLY A 263 15.49 8.97 10.13
N GLU A 264 15.56 7.81 9.48
CA GLU A 264 16.53 7.51 8.41
C GLU A 264 16.17 8.16 7.05
N VAL A 265 15.54 9.33 7.08
CA VAL A 265 15.22 10.09 5.88
C VAL A 265 16.53 10.66 5.35
N GLY A 266 16.92 10.23 4.14
CA GLY A 266 18.21 10.56 3.55
C GLY A 266 18.39 12.06 3.37
N THR A 267 19.56 12.56 3.81
CA THR A 267 20.23 13.70 3.17
C THR A 267 20.73 13.31 1.79
#